data_AF-A0A7Y9RKT3-F1
#
_entry.id   AF-A0A7Y9RKT3-F1
#
_cell.length_a   1.000
_cell.length_b   1.000
_cell.length_c   1.000
_cell.angle_alpha   90.00
_cell.angle_beta   90.00
_cell.angle_gamma   90.00
#
_symmetry.space_group_name_H-M   'P 1'
#
loop_
_entity.id
_entity.type
_entity.pdbx_description
1 polymer ?
#
loop_
_entity_poly.entity_id
_entity_poly.type
_entity_poly.pdbx_seq_one_letter_code
_entity_poly.pdbx_strand_id
1 'polypeptide(L)'
;MRVPVAIVLAFISTAALADSTGERKSGDRPPSATDVISGLYDFSRFQQGLLESTDLKGNAEVKNLAALRAEEAAKRDKALKQIQEAIGAEPRVGKTTSVGASLIEPETSDGPTYVRSFYASQIPEYESAIKLLESYLKAPDNAALATFAREQLPMLRAQVKNAERTMADK
;
A
#
# COMPACT_ATOMS: atom_id res chain seq x y z
N MET A 1 70.63 -15.25 -33.43
CA MET A 1 70.71 -14.33 -32.28
C MET A 1 69.42 -14.43 -31.46
N ARG A 2 69.55 -14.72 -30.16
CA ARG A 2 68.62 -14.53 -29.02
C ARG A 2 67.17 -15.07 -29.09
N VAL A 3 66.93 -16.03 -28.19
CA VAL A 3 65.65 -16.58 -27.65
C VAL A 3 65.18 -15.66 -26.48
N PRO A 4 64.07 -15.89 -25.74
CA PRO A 4 62.62 -16.10 -25.99
C PRO A 4 61.73 -15.03 -25.27
N VAL A 5 60.41 -15.05 -25.45
CA VAL A 5 59.41 -14.75 -24.37
C VAL A 5 58.16 -15.61 -24.65
N ALA A 6 58.02 -16.77 -23.97
CA ALA A 6 57.25 -17.03 -22.73
C ALA A 6 55.71 -17.13 -22.95
N ILE A 7 55.16 -18.35 -22.98
CA ILE A 7 54.46 -19.06 -21.86
C ILE A 7 53.07 -18.45 -21.62
N VAL A 8 51.95 -18.99 -22.15
CA VAL A 8 51.22 -20.26 -21.87
C VAL A 8 50.45 -20.23 -20.53
N LEU A 9 49.24 -20.81 -20.57
CA LEU A 9 48.34 -21.26 -19.48
C LEU A 9 47.43 -20.17 -18.87
N ALA A 10 46.15 -20.42 -18.56
CA ALA A 10 45.32 -21.60 -18.71
C ALA A 10 43.84 -21.24 -18.49
N PHE A 11 42.99 -22.08 -19.07
CA PHE A 11 41.63 -22.47 -18.67
C PHE A 11 41.12 -21.97 -17.31
N ILE A 12 39.86 -21.51 -17.27
CA ILE A 12 38.81 -22.14 -16.43
C ILE A 12 37.45 -22.01 -17.13
N SER A 13 36.81 -23.14 -17.44
CA SER A 13 35.40 -23.25 -17.78
C SER A 13 34.51 -23.09 -16.53
N THR A 14 33.24 -22.74 -16.74
CA THR A 14 32.07 -22.91 -15.83
C THR A 14 31.95 -22.04 -14.58
N ALA A 15 30.98 -21.11 -14.61
CA ALA A 15 29.93 -20.98 -13.60
C ALA A 15 28.74 -20.21 -14.18
N ALA A 16 27.54 -20.72 -13.92
CA ALA A 16 26.27 -20.15 -14.35
C ALA A 16 26.04 -18.75 -13.75
N LEU A 17 25.48 -17.84 -14.53
CA LEU A 17 24.61 -16.79 -14.01
C LEU A 17 23.17 -17.20 -14.28
N ALA A 18 22.75 -18.24 -13.56
CA ALA A 18 21.40 -18.24 -13.05
C ALA A 18 21.38 -17.18 -11.96
N ASP A 19 20.99 -15.95 -12.31
CA ASP A 19 20.33 -15.11 -11.33
C ASP A 19 18.90 -14.95 -11.78
N SER A 20 18.11 -15.90 -11.29
CA SER A 20 16.66 -15.85 -11.30
C SER A 20 16.23 -14.63 -10.51
N THR A 21 16.21 -13.46 -11.15
CA THR A 21 15.19 -12.48 -10.82
C THR A 21 13.89 -13.04 -11.36
N GLY A 22 13.40 -14.07 -10.68
CA GLY A 22 12.02 -14.47 -10.77
C GLY A 22 11.23 -13.29 -10.26
N GLU A 23 10.86 -12.38 -11.16
CA GLU A 23 9.52 -11.86 -11.20
C GLU A 23 8.59 -13.07 -11.33
N ARG A 24 8.45 -13.81 -10.22
CA ARG A 24 7.27 -14.61 -9.95
C ARG A 24 6.18 -13.56 -9.99
N LYS A 25 5.49 -13.53 -11.11
CA LYS A 25 4.16 -13.00 -11.27
C LYS A 25 3.41 -13.31 -9.96
N SER A 26 3.32 -12.34 -9.05
CA SER A 26 2.69 -12.47 -7.74
C SER A 26 1.17 -12.64 -7.84
N GLY A 27 0.66 -13.10 -9.00
CA GLY A 27 -0.76 -13.20 -9.30
C GLY A 27 -1.42 -14.48 -8.78
N ASP A 28 -0.66 -15.55 -8.53
CA ASP A 28 -1.23 -16.86 -8.21
C ASP A 28 -1.07 -17.30 -6.74
N ARG A 29 -0.20 -16.66 -5.97
CA ARG A 29 -0.04 -16.98 -4.55
C ARG A 29 -0.94 -16.07 -3.70
N PRO A 30 -1.71 -16.61 -2.72
CA PRO A 30 -2.36 -15.78 -1.72
C PRO A 30 -1.35 -14.86 -1.02
N PRO A 31 -1.73 -13.61 -0.70
CA PRO A 31 -0.83 -12.69 -0.01
C PRO A 31 -0.45 -13.25 1.36
N SER A 32 0.80 -13.06 1.76
CA SER A 32 1.28 -13.43 3.11
C SER A 32 0.92 -12.37 4.15
N ALA A 33 1.09 -12.69 5.43
CA ALA A 33 0.93 -11.70 6.50
C ALA A 33 1.81 -10.47 6.29
N THR A 34 3.04 -10.64 5.80
CA THR A 34 3.94 -9.51 5.50
C THR A 34 3.40 -8.65 4.37
N ASP A 35 2.89 -9.27 3.28
CA ASP A 35 2.33 -8.53 2.14
C ASP A 35 1.12 -7.69 2.57
N VAL A 36 0.25 -8.27 3.41
CA VAL A 36 -0.93 -7.58 3.95
C VAL A 36 -0.54 -6.44 4.87
N ILE A 37 0.38 -6.66 5.82
CA ILE A 37 0.84 -5.62 6.74
C ILE A 37 1.46 -4.46 5.95
N SER A 38 2.34 -4.74 4.98
CA SER A 38 2.94 -3.72 4.12
C SER A 38 1.88 -2.94 3.33
N GLY A 39 0.96 -3.63 2.64
CA GLY A 39 -0.08 -2.97 1.85
C GLY A 39 -1.04 -2.12 2.69
N LEU A 40 -1.33 -2.55 3.92
CA LEU A 40 -2.15 -1.74 4.84
C LEU A 40 -1.42 -0.51 5.37
N TYR A 41 -0.10 -0.57 5.59
CA TYR A 41 0.68 0.63 5.91
C TYR A 41 0.74 1.61 4.74
N ASP A 42 0.83 1.11 3.50
CA ASP A 42 0.77 1.97 2.31
C ASP A 42 -0.61 2.66 2.20
N PHE A 43 -1.69 1.92 2.46
CA PHE A 43 -3.03 2.49 2.54
C PHE A 43 -3.18 3.53 3.68
N SER A 44 -2.58 3.27 4.85
CA SER A 44 -2.54 4.25 5.95
C SER A 44 -1.81 5.54 5.55
N ARG A 45 -0.67 5.43 4.85
CA ARG A 45 0.08 6.59 4.36
C ARG A 45 -0.72 7.40 3.36
N PHE A 46 -1.45 6.75 2.46
CA PHE A 46 -2.36 7.44 1.56
C PHE A 46 -3.37 8.28 2.34
N GLN A 47 -4.04 7.70 3.35
CA GLN A 47 -5.02 8.40 4.17
C GLN A 47 -4.42 9.55 5.00
N GLN A 48 -3.20 9.39 5.50
CA GLN A 48 -2.46 10.47 6.17
C GLN A 48 -2.10 11.60 5.18
N GLY A 49 -1.71 11.26 3.95
CA GLY A 49 -1.43 12.22 2.88
C GLY A 49 -2.66 13.03 2.44
N LEU A 50 -3.88 12.50 2.61
CA LEU A 50 -5.11 13.29 2.40
C LEU A 50 -5.18 14.47 3.39
N LEU A 51 -4.79 14.28 4.64
CA LEU A 51 -4.80 15.37 5.62
C LEU A 51 -3.78 16.45 5.26
N GLU A 52 -2.56 16.04 4.90
CA GLU A 52 -1.49 16.96 4.50
C GLU A 52 -1.87 17.78 3.26
N SER A 53 -2.43 17.13 2.24
CA SER A 53 -2.85 17.79 0.99
C SER A 53 -4.05 18.73 1.18
N THR A 54 -4.98 18.37 2.05
CA THR A 54 -6.20 19.18 2.28
C THR A 54 -5.97 20.35 3.23
N ASP A 55 -4.98 20.29 4.12
CA ASP A 55 -4.63 21.41 5.01
C ASP A 55 -4.31 22.69 4.21
N LEU A 56 -3.64 22.52 3.07
CA LEU A 56 -3.21 23.60 2.18
C LEU A 56 -4.35 24.26 1.39
N LYS A 57 -5.41 23.52 1.03
CA LYS A 57 -6.35 23.94 -0.02
C LYS A 57 -7.82 23.55 0.18
N GLY A 58 -8.15 22.60 1.05
CA GLY A 58 -9.50 22.05 1.13
C GLY A 58 -10.52 22.89 1.89
N ASN A 59 -11.79 22.81 1.49
CA ASN A 59 -12.91 23.32 2.28
C ASN A 59 -13.09 22.54 3.60
N ALA A 60 -13.92 23.06 4.51
CA ALA A 60 -14.09 22.47 5.85
C ALA A 60 -14.63 21.02 5.82
N GLU A 61 -15.49 20.67 4.86
CA GLU A 61 -16.00 19.31 4.70
C GLU A 61 -14.86 18.32 4.40
N VAL A 62 -14.03 18.65 3.42
CA VAL A 62 -12.90 17.82 2.99
C VAL A 62 -11.82 17.74 4.07
N LYS A 63 -11.50 18.86 4.73
CA LYS A 63 -10.54 18.88 5.84
C LYS A 63 -10.97 17.98 7.01
N ASN A 64 -12.23 18.07 7.43
CA ASN A 64 -12.76 17.24 8.50
C ASN A 64 -12.73 15.74 8.13
N LEU A 65 -13.09 15.41 6.89
CA LEU A 65 -13.04 14.03 6.42
C LEU A 65 -11.61 13.51 6.35
N ALA A 66 -10.66 14.30 5.84
CA ALA A 66 -9.25 13.93 5.78
C ALA A 66 -8.66 13.69 7.18
N ALA A 67 -9.02 14.53 8.15
CA ALA A 67 -8.64 14.33 9.56
C ALA A 67 -9.19 13.02 10.13
N LEU A 68 -10.47 12.71 9.85
CA LEU A 68 -11.08 11.42 10.24
C LEU A 68 -10.33 10.24 9.62
N ARG A 69 -9.95 10.31 8.33
CA ARG A 69 -9.18 9.26 7.65
C ARG A 69 -7.80 9.06 8.26
N ALA A 70 -7.10 10.15 8.58
CA ALA A 70 -5.81 10.08 9.24
C ALA A 70 -5.91 9.45 10.65
N GLU A 71 -6.97 9.75 11.40
CA GLU A 71 -7.21 9.13 12.71
C GLU A 71 -7.50 7.61 12.59
N GLU A 72 -8.33 7.21 11.64
CA GLU A 72 -8.61 5.80 11.33
C GLU A 72 -7.34 5.05 10.90
N ALA A 73 -6.49 5.69 10.08
CA ALA A 73 -5.19 5.17 9.70
C ALA A 73 -4.28 4.96 10.92
N ALA A 74 -4.18 5.95 11.80
CA ALA A 74 -3.37 5.86 13.01
C ALA A 74 -3.84 4.73 13.95
N LYS A 75 -5.16 4.53 14.10
CA LYS A 75 -5.73 3.42 14.88
C LYS A 75 -5.36 2.06 14.29
N ARG A 76 -5.47 1.92 12.97
CA ARG A 76 -5.07 0.70 12.25
C ARG A 76 -3.58 0.44 12.37
N ASP A 77 -2.73 1.43 12.17
CA ASP A 77 -1.27 1.29 12.28
C ASP A 77 -0.86 0.82 13.67
N LYS A 78 -1.49 1.35 14.71
CA LYS A 78 -1.26 0.91 16.09
C LYS A 78 -1.60 -0.58 16.27
N ALA A 79 -2.73 -1.04 15.74
CA ALA A 79 -3.13 -2.44 15.81
C ALA A 79 -2.21 -3.35 14.98
N LEU A 80 -1.84 -2.93 13.76
CA LEU A 80 -0.92 -3.65 12.90
C LEU A 80 0.46 -3.79 13.52
N LYS A 81 0.97 -2.76 14.18
CA LYS A 81 2.23 -2.81 14.91
C LYS A 81 2.21 -3.89 15.99
N GLN A 82 1.14 -3.97 16.78
CA GLN A 82 0.99 -5.00 17.81
C GLN A 82 0.97 -6.41 17.22
N ILE A 83 0.26 -6.60 16.09
CA ILE A 83 0.22 -7.86 15.37
C ILE A 83 1.60 -8.22 14.80
N GLN A 84 2.28 -7.26 14.19
CA GLN A 84 3.61 -7.43 13.61
C GLN A 84 4.65 -7.85 14.67
N GLU A 85 4.64 -7.19 15.83
CA GLU A 85 5.49 -7.52 16.98
C GLU A 85 5.21 -8.95 17.47
N ALA A 86 3.94 -9.36 17.58
CA ALA A 86 3.56 -10.70 18.01
C ALA A 86 3.95 -11.80 17.02
N ILE A 87 4.08 -11.48 15.73
CA ILE A 87 4.47 -12.43 14.67
C ILE A 87 6.00 -12.60 14.60
N GLY A 88 6.77 -11.68 15.17
CA GLY A 88 8.22 -11.65 14.98
C GLY A 88 8.62 -11.31 13.52
N ALA A 89 7.71 -10.69 12.77
CA ALA A 89 7.99 -10.22 11.42
C ALA A 89 8.81 -8.93 11.52
N GLU A 90 10.11 -8.98 11.25
CA GLU A 90 10.95 -7.80 11.15
C GLU A 90 10.29 -6.76 10.23
N PRO A 91 10.32 -5.46 10.59
CA PRO A 91 9.86 -4.41 9.69
C PRO A 91 10.72 -4.42 8.44
N ARG A 92 10.25 -5.09 7.39
CA ARG A 92 10.75 -4.83 6.05
C ARG A 92 10.28 -3.43 5.71
N VAL A 93 11.10 -2.45 6.05
CA VAL A 93 11.02 -1.10 5.52
C VAL A 93 11.39 -1.23 4.05
N GLY A 94 10.43 -1.73 3.27
CA GLY A 94 10.47 -1.59 1.83
C GLY A 94 10.61 -0.11 1.57
N LYS A 95 11.68 0.27 0.87
CA LYS A 95 11.83 1.60 0.31
C LYS A 95 10.80 1.73 -0.81
N THR A 96 9.51 1.76 -0.46
CA THR A 96 8.44 2.08 -1.38
C THR A 96 8.36 3.59 -1.43
N THR A 97 8.64 4.11 -2.62
CA THR A 97 8.41 5.51 -2.98
C THR A 97 7.03 5.91 -2.44
N SER A 98 7.01 6.95 -1.61
CA SER A 98 5.77 7.56 -1.15
C SER A 98 4.95 7.92 -2.38
N VAL A 99 3.91 7.13 -2.68
CA VAL A 99 2.86 7.57 -3.59
C VAL A 99 2.02 8.51 -2.73
N GLY A 100 2.50 9.74 -2.58
CA GLY A 100 1.72 10.81 -2.00
C GLY A 100 0.36 10.81 -2.70
N ALA A 101 -0.71 10.99 -1.92
CA ALA A 101 -2.07 11.05 -2.45
C ALA A 101 -2.10 12.06 -3.61
N SER A 102 -2.05 11.57 -4.85
CA SER A 102 -2.07 12.40 -6.04
C SER A 102 -3.51 12.78 -6.29
N LEU A 103 -3.99 13.71 -5.49
CA LEU A 103 -5.23 14.41 -5.76
C LEU A 103 -5.01 15.24 -7.02
N ILE A 104 -5.78 14.96 -8.07
CA ILE A 104 -5.87 15.84 -9.23
C ILE A 104 -6.33 17.20 -8.70
N GLU A 105 -5.44 18.20 -8.72
CA GLU A 105 -5.74 19.55 -8.24
C GLU A 105 -6.68 20.23 -9.25
N PRO A 106 -7.96 20.49 -8.91
CA PRO A 106 -8.80 21.37 -9.71
C PRO A 106 -8.38 22.82 -9.51
N GLU A 107 -8.65 23.69 -10.50
CA GLU A 107 -8.27 25.11 -10.45
C GLU A 107 -8.84 25.88 -9.25
N THR A 108 -9.90 25.36 -8.62
CA THR A 108 -10.42 25.87 -7.35
C THR A 108 -10.64 24.70 -6.38
N SER A 109 -10.12 24.83 -5.17
CA SER A 109 -10.15 23.80 -4.13
C SER A 109 -11.36 23.89 -3.19
N ASP A 110 -12.35 24.70 -3.58
CA ASP A 110 -13.56 24.97 -2.79
C ASP A 110 -14.87 24.55 -3.49
N GLY A 111 -14.81 24.09 -4.75
CA GLY A 111 -15.99 23.75 -5.55
C GLY A 111 -16.49 22.30 -5.38
N PRO A 112 -17.76 22.00 -5.73
CA PRO A 112 -18.30 20.64 -5.78
C PRO A 112 -17.44 19.65 -6.57
N THR A 113 -16.74 20.13 -7.61
CA THR A 113 -15.77 19.36 -8.40
C THR A 113 -14.58 18.88 -7.58
N TYR A 114 -14.05 19.71 -6.67
CA TYR A 114 -12.95 19.31 -5.77
C TYR A 114 -13.41 18.25 -4.77
N VAL A 115 -14.60 18.44 -4.19
CA VAL A 115 -15.18 17.44 -3.29
C VAL A 115 -15.36 16.11 -4.03
N ARG A 116 -15.92 16.13 -5.25
CA ARG A 116 -16.11 14.93 -6.06
C ARG A 116 -14.77 14.26 -6.42
N SER A 117 -13.74 15.02 -6.81
CA SER A 117 -12.42 14.45 -7.10
C SER A 117 -11.74 13.87 -5.87
N PHE A 118 -11.92 14.48 -4.70
CA PHE A 118 -11.41 13.99 -3.42
C PHE A 118 -12.02 12.64 -3.02
N TYR A 119 -13.34 12.45 -3.20
CA TYR A 119 -13.95 11.15 -2.97
C TYR A 119 -13.56 10.14 -4.07
N ALA A 120 -13.48 10.57 -5.32
CA ALA A 120 -13.11 9.70 -6.44
C ALA A 120 -11.69 9.13 -6.31
N SER A 121 -10.73 9.92 -5.83
CA SER A 121 -9.35 9.45 -5.63
C SER A 121 -9.22 8.44 -4.49
N GLN A 122 -10.18 8.41 -3.56
CA GLN A 122 -10.17 7.48 -2.43
C GLN A 122 -10.68 6.10 -2.81
N ILE A 123 -11.75 6.01 -3.59
CA ILE A 123 -12.41 4.72 -3.94
C ILE A 123 -11.42 3.63 -4.37
N PRO A 124 -10.53 3.84 -5.36
CA PRO A 124 -9.63 2.77 -5.82
C PRO A 124 -8.64 2.30 -4.74
N GLU A 125 -8.24 3.17 -3.82
CA GLU A 125 -7.35 2.82 -2.70
C GLU A 125 -8.07 1.94 -1.67
N TYR A 126 -9.33 2.27 -1.35
CA TYR A 126 -10.15 1.42 -0.49
C TYR A 126 -10.46 0.07 -1.15
N GLU A 127 -10.82 0.04 -2.43
CA GLU A 127 -11.08 -1.19 -3.16
C GLU A 127 -9.84 -2.10 -3.18
N SER A 128 -8.65 -1.51 -3.37
CA SER A 128 -7.38 -2.23 -3.33
C SER A 128 -7.11 -2.84 -1.95
N ALA A 129 -7.32 -2.07 -0.87
CA ALA A 129 -7.18 -2.55 0.50
C ALA A 129 -8.19 -3.67 0.82
N ILE A 130 -9.45 -3.52 0.42
CA ILE A 130 -10.50 -4.54 0.59
C ILE A 130 -10.11 -5.82 -0.14
N LYS A 131 -9.70 -5.72 -1.41
CA LYS A 131 -9.30 -6.87 -2.22
C LYS A 131 -8.08 -7.60 -1.64
N LEU A 132 -7.12 -6.87 -1.07
CA LEU A 132 -5.97 -7.44 -0.37
C LEU A 132 -6.42 -8.27 0.84
N LEU A 133 -7.29 -7.71 1.69
CA LEU A 133 -7.81 -8.41 2.87
C LEU A 133 -8.67 -9.63 2.50
N GLU A 134 -9.54 -9.50 1.50
CA GLU A 134 -10.35 -10.62 1.01
C GLU A 134 -9.49 -11.74 0.43
N SER A 135 -8.45 -11.40 -0.31
CA SER A 135 -7.52 -12.39 -0.88
C SER A 135 -6.72 -13.09 0.20
N TYR A 136 -6.31 -12.36 1.24
CA TYR A 136 -5.64 -12.93 2.41
C TYR A 136 -6.51 -13.95 3.14
N LEU A 137 -7.77 -13.62 3.36
CA LEU A 137 -8.71 -14.46 4.11
C LEU A 137 -9.05 -15.79 3.42
N LYS A 138 -8.69 -15.97 2.14
CA LYS A 138 -8.82 -17.26 1.44
C LYS A 138 -7.83 -18.31 1.94
N ALA A 139 -6.64 -17.89 2.38
CA ALA A 139 -5.59 -18.78 2.88
C ALA A 139 -4.68 -18.06 3.88
N PRO A 140 -5.20 -17.68 5.07
CA PRO A 140 -4.44 -16.89 6.03
C PRO A 140 -3.31 -17.72 6.66
N ASP A 141 -2.12 -17.13 6.70
CA ASP A 141 -0.93 -17.69 7.35
C ASP A 141 -0.75 -17.20 8.81
N ASN A 142 -1.61 -16.28 9.28
CA ASN A 142 -1.60 -15.77 10.64
C ASN A 142 -3.02 -15.53 11.19
N ALA A 143 -3.32 -16.13 12.35
CA ALA A 143 -4.64 -16.06 12.95
C ALA A 143 -5.02 -14.66 13.46
N ALA A 144 -4.09 -13.94 14.10
CA ALA A 144 -4.36 -12.60 14.62
C ALA A 144 -4.64 -11.61 13.50
N LEU A 145 -3.85 -11.65 12.43
CA LEU A 145 -4.07 -10.83 11.25
C LEU A 145 -5.36 -11.20 10.51
N ALA A 146 -5.73 -12.49 10.48
CA ALA A 146 -7.01 -12.91 9.89
C ALA A 146 -8.20 -12.39 10.68
N THR A 147 -8.14 -12.38 12.01
CA THR A 147 -9.17 -11.76 12.86
C THR A 147 -9.26 -10.26 12.59
N PHE A 148 -8.13 -9.57 12.61
CA PHE A 148 -8.04 -8.15 12.28
C PHE A 148 -8.65 -7.83 10.90
N ALA A 149 -8.31 -8.62 9.86
CA ALA A 149 -8.84 -8.44 8.52
C ALA A 149 -10.37 -8.57 8.46
N ARG A 150 -10.95 -9.54 9.18
CA ARG A 150 -12.41 -9.71 9.27
C ARG A 150 -13.09 -8.54 9.95
N GLU A 151 -12.45 -7.93 10.96
CA GLU A 151 -12.97 -6.77 11.67
C GLU A 151 -12.88 -5.48 10.85
N GLN A 152 -11.83 -5.32 10.03
CA GLN A 152 -11.65 -4.11 9.20
C GLN A 152 -12.59 -4.08 7.98
N LEU A 153 -12.89 -5.23 7.38
CA LEU A 153 -13.64 -5.30 6.12
C LEU A 153 -15.01 -4.59 6.13
N PRO A 154 -15.87 -4.77 7.15
CA PRO A 154 -17.16 -4.07 7.20
C PRO A 154 -17.02 -2.54 7.19
N MET A 155 -16.04 -2.02 7.95
CA MET A 155 -15.79 -0.59 8.04
C MET A 155 -15.32 -0.03 6.69
N LEU A 156 -14.33 -0.66 6.05
CA LEU A 156 -13.81 -0.20 4.76
C LEU A 156 -14.88 -0.23 3.66
N ARG A 157 -15.69 -1.29 3.60
CA ARG A 157 -16.80 -1.39 2.64
C ARG A 157 -17.86 -0.31 2.85
N ALA A 158 -18.18 0.00 4.10
CA ALA A 158 -19.11 1.10 4.41
C ALA A 158 -18.56 2.45 3.95
N GLN A 159 -17.25 2.67 4.08
CA GLN A 159 -16.60 3.90 3.64
C GLN A 159 -16.59 4.07 2.12
N VAL A 160 -16.34 3.00 1.35
CA VAL A 160 -16.48 3.01 -0.12
C VAL A 160 -17.91 3.36 -0.51
N LYS A 161 -18.90 2.67 0.05
CA LYS A 161 -20.31 2.90 -0.27
C LYS A 161 -20.74 4.34 0.03
N ASN A 162 -20.24 4.91 1.13
CA ASN A 162 -20.51 6.31 1.48
C ASN A 162 -19.83 7.26 0.48
N ALA A 163 -18.60 6.98 0.06
CA ALA A 163 -17.89 7.79 -0.95
C ALA A 163 -18.62 7.76 -2.31
N GLU A 164 -19.03 6.59 -2.78
CA GLU A 164 -19.82 6.41 -4.01
C GLU A 164 -21.14 7.18 -3.97
N ARG A 165 -21.86 7.11 -2.84
CA ARG A 165 -23.10 7.85 -2.66
C ARG A 165 -22.88 9.36 -2.69
N THR A 166 -21.87 9.85 -1.97
CA THR A 166 -21.55 11.29 -1.98
C THR A 166 -21.18 11.78 -3.37
N MET A 167 -20.49 10.94 -4.18
CA MET A 167 -20.19 11.27 -5.57
C MET A 167 -21.42 11.31 -6.48
N ALA A 168 -22.46 10.52 -6.19
CA ALA A 168 -23.71 10.55 -6.93
C ALA A 168 -24.59 11.76 -6.55
N ASP A 169 -24.51 12.20 -5.28
CA ASP A 169 -25.32 13.29 -4.73
C ASP A 169 -24.71 14.70 -5.00
N LYS A 170 -23.39 14.81 -5.23
CA LYS A 170 -22.66 16.04 -5.58
C LYS A 170 -22.41 16.10 -7.08
#